data_AF-A0A2S2QC86-F1
#
_entry.id   AF-A0A2S2QC86-F1
#
_cell.length_a   1.000
_cell.length_b   1.000
_cell.length_c   1.000
_cell.angle_alpha   90.00
_cell.angle_beta   90.00
_cell.angle_gamma   90.00
#
_symmetry.space_group_name_H-M   'P 1'
#
loop_
_entity.id
_entity.type
_entity.pdbx_description
1 polymer ?
#
loop_
_entity_poly.entity_id
_entity_poly.type
_entity_poly.pdbx_seq_one_letter_code
_entity_poly.pdbx_strand_id
1 'polypeptide(L)'
;MPIILQRAARHNSQSTYILCVGFIAAHATATFSSHSSHQHTIIRMPVDFYYTPGSPPCRAVMLCAKALGLEMNMKLLDLHHGEHLKPEFVKINPQHCVPTVVDGDLVLSER
;
A
#
# COMPACT_ATOMS: atom_id res chain seq x y z
N MET A 1 8.05 70.58 -18.59
CA MET A 1 8.39 70.52 -20.02
C MET A 1 9.83 70.00 -20.14
N PRO A 2 10.21 69.08 -21.05
CA PRO A 2 9.58 67.84 -21.56
C PRO A 2 10.61 66.63 -21.56
N ILE A 3 10.20 65.35 -21.46
CA ILE A 3 10.03 64.32 -22.54
C ILE A 3 11.27 63.40 -22.84
N ILE A 4 11.10 62.10 -22.52
CA ILE A 4 11.48 60.86 -23.27
C ILE A 4 12.97 60.51 -23.49
N LEU A 5 13.44 59.34 -23.02
CA LEU A 5 13.74 58.19 -23.90
C LEU A 5 13.99 56.86 -23.15
N GLN A 6 13.21 55.88 -23.62
CA GLN A 6 13.14 54.45 -23.37
C GLN A 6 14.45 53.67 -23.49
N ARG A 7 14.40 52.44 -22.93
CA ARG A 7 15.27 51.26 -23.11
C ARG A 7 16.48 51.20 -22.17
N ALA A 8 16.89 50.07 -21.64
CA ALA A 8 16.32 48.74 -21.48
C ALA A 8 17.37 47.97 -20.68
N ALA A 9 16.90 46.94 -19.99
CA ALA A 9 17.63 45.68 -19.77
C ALA A 9 18.73 45.64 -18.70
N ARG A 10 18.39 44.81 -17.70
CA ARG A 10 19.24 43.79 -17.04
C ARG A 10 20.11 44.26 -15.88
N HIS A 11 19.42 44.66 -14.81
CA HIS A 11 19.94 44.41 -13.46
C HIS A 11 19.79 42.93 -13.08
N ASN A 12 20.84 42.46 -12.45
CA ASN A 12 21.26 41.09 -12.23
C ASN A 12 20.36 40.31 -11.24
N SER A 13 19.37 39.61 -11.79
CA SER A 13 19.00 38.20 -11.60
C SER A 13 18.90 37.49 -10.23
N GLN A 14 19.37 37.99 -9.07
CA GLN A 14 19.45 37.09 -7.88
C GLN A 14 18.93 37.64 -6.54
N SER A 15 18.34 38.83 -6.48
CA SER A 15 17.86 39.38 -5.19
C SER A 15 16.37 39.78 -5.13
N THR A 16 15.63 39.76 -6.25
CA THR A 16 14.18 40.05 -6.28
C THR A 16 13.30 38.82 -6.49
N TYR A 17 13.88 37.68 -6.86
CA TYR A 17 13.10 36.45 -7.03
C TYR A 17 12.49 35.97 -5.71
N ILE A 18 13.18 36.17 -4.58
CA ILE A 18 12.74 35.68 -3.26
C ILE A 18 11.46 36.38 -2.74
N LEU A 19 11.12 37.58 -3.24
CA LEU A 19 9.89 38.29 -2.84
C LEU A 19 8.73 38.13 -3.84
N CYS A 20 8.96 37.58 -5.03
CA CYS A 20 7.89 37.31 -6.01
C CYS A 20 7.37 35.85 -5.95
N VAL A 21 8.19 34.88 -5.50
CA VAL A 21 7.70 33.49 -5.29
C VAL A 21 6.75 33.38 -4.09
N GLY A 22 6.70 34.38 -3.21
CA GLY A 22 5.79 34.41 -2.06
C GLY A 22 4.34 34.79 -2.37
N PHE A 23 4.04 35.30 -3.58
CA PHE A 23 2.69 35.80 -3.92
C PHE A 23 2.03 35.09 -5.12
N ILE A 24 2.75 34.19 -5.82
CA ILE A 24 2.23 33.38 -6.95
C ILE A 24 2.13 31.88 -6.57
N ALA A 25 2.46 31.49 -5.33
CA ALA A 25 2.23 30.12 -4.85
C ALA A 25 0.78 29.86 -4.40
N ALA A 26 -0.11 30.84 -4.50
CA ALA A 26 -1.46 30.77 -3.95
C ALA A 26 -2.56 30.37 -4.94
N HIS A 27 -2.29 30.20 -6.26
CA HIS A 27 -3.39 30.08 -7.24
C HIS A 27 -3.18 29.11 -8.43
N ALA A 28 -2.10 28.33 -8.51
CA ALA A 28 -1.93 27.42 -9.66
C ALA A 28 -0.96 26.25 -9.42
N THR A 29 -1.29 25.37 -8.48
CA THR A 29 -1.19 23.93 -8.77
C THR A 29 -2.46 23.32 -8.27
N ALA A 30 -3.40 23.24 -9.21
CA ALA A 30 -4.59 22.44 -9.16
C ALA A 30 -4.34 21.19 -8.31
N THR A 31 -5.05 21.11 -7.19
CA THR A 31 -5.88 19.94 -6.90
C THR A 31 -5.40 18.67 -7.61
N PHE A 32 -4.38 18.01 -7.06
CA PHE A 32 -4.43 16.54 -7.02
C PHE A 32 -5.40 16.14 -5.90
N SER A 33 -6.63 16.65 -6.03
CA SER A 33 -7.78 16.13 -5.33
C SER A 33 -8.38 15.10 -6.27
N SER A 34 -8.69 13.94 -5.71
CA SER A 34 -9.49 12.87 -6.30
C SER A 34 -8.89 12.19 -7.54
N HIS A 35 -8.00 11.22 -7.34
CA HIS A 35 -8.35 9.92 -7.94
C HIS A 35 -9.23 9.20 -6.94
N SER A 36 -10.47 9.00 -7.38
CA SER A 36 -11.64 8.56 -6.65
C SER A 36 -11.31 7.59 -5.52
N SER A 37 -11.41 8.09 -4.30
CA SER A 37 -11.76 7.28 -3.15
C SER A 37 -13.16 6.73 -3.38
N HIS A 38 -13.28 5.73 -4.25
CA HIS A 38 -14.26 4.68 -4.02
C HIS A 38 -13.77 3.97 -2.75
N GLN A 39 -14.08 4.57 -1.60
CA GLN A 39 -14.23 3.83 -0.35
C GLN A 39 -15.45 2.94 -0.58
N HIS A 40 -15.28 1.90 -1.40
CA HIS A 40 -16.14 0.77 -1.33
C HIS A 40 -15.86 0.22 0.06
N THR A 41 -16.79 0.46 0.98
CA THR A 41 -16.82 -0.22 2.27
C THR A 41 -17.06 -1.70 1.97
N ILE A 42 -16.01 -2.38 1.51
CA ILE A 42 -15.90 -3.82 1.63
C ILE A 42 -16.08 -4.05 3.12
N ILE A 43 -17.12 -4.80 3.51
CA ILE A 43 -17.12 -5.40 4.84
C ILE A 43 -15.90 -6.32 4.83
N ARG A 44 -14.76 -5.80 5.32
CA ARG A 44 -13.49 -6.51 5.30
C ARG A 44 -13.62 -7.59 6.36
N MET A 45 -13.98 -8.78 5.90
CA MET A 45 -13.87 -9.95 6.74
C MET A 45 -12.38 -10.15 7.06
N PRO A 46 -12.06 -10.56 8.29
CA PRO A 46 -10.67 -10.76 8.67
C PRO A 46 -10.07 -11.87 7.81
N VAL A 47 -8.97 -11.55 7.13
CA VAL A 47 -8.21 -12.53 6.35
C VAL A 47 -7.37 -13.35 7.32
N ASP A 48 -7.65 -14.63 7.41
CA ASP A 48 -6.90 -15.58 8.22
C ASP A 48 -5.72 -16.14 7.40
N PHE A 49 -4.51 -16.00 7.93
CA PHE A 49 -3.29 -16.48 7.30
C PHE A 49 -2.64 -17.58 8.14
N TYR A 50 -2.72 -18.82 7.65
CA TYR A 50 -2.10 -19.98 8.27
C TYR A 50 -0.67 -20.14 7.75
N TYR A 51 0.31 -20.05 8.65
CA TYR A 51 1.71 -19.98 8.27
C TYR A 51 2.64 -20.74 9.23
N THR A 52 3.82 -21.08 8.70
CA THR A 52 4.94 -21.64 9.48
C THR A 52 6.21 -20.87 9.11
N PRO A 53 6.95 -20.31 10.07
CA PRO A 53 8.08 -19.42 9.81
C PRO A 53 9.23 -20.10 9.04
N GLY A 54 9.34 -21.44 9.15
CA GLY A 54 10.34 -22.23 8.43
C GLY A 54 10.06 -22.41 6.93
N SER A 55 8.87 -22.06 6.44
CA SER A 55 8.49 -22.31 5.05
C SER A 55 8.81 -21.11 4.13
N PRO A 56 9.62 -21.27 3.07
CA PRO A 56 9.88 -20.22 2.08
C PRO A 56 8.62 -19.57 1.46
N PRO A 57 7.59 -20.31 1.01
CA PRO A 57 6.39 -19.71 0.41
C PRO A 57 5.58 -18.87 1.42
N CYS A 58 5.57 -19.24 2.72
CA CYS A 58 4.93 -18.41 3.75
C CYS A 58 5.59 -17.02 3.87
N ARG A 59 6.92 -16.93 3.69
CA ARG A 59 7.63 -15.66 3.71
C ARG A 59 7.27 -14.78 2.51
N ALA A 60 7.06 -15.37 1.34
CA ALA A 60 6.64 -14.63 0.16
C ALA A 60 5.28 -13.95 0.40
N VAL A 61 4.29 -14.69 0.89
CA VAL A 61 2.95 -14.14 1.21
C VAL A 61 3.04 -13.05 2.28
N MET A 62 3.85 -13.25 3.33
CA MET A 62 4.07 -12.26 4.38
C MET A 62 4.72 -10.97 3.84
N LEU A 63 5.68 -11.07 2.92
CA LEU A 63 6.29 -9.91 2.27
C LEU A 63 5.29 -9.17 1.39
N CYS A 64 4.48 -9.90 0.61
CA CYS A 64 3.40 -9.31 -0.19
C CYS A 64 2.39 -8.56 0.69
N ALA A 65 1.95 -9.16 1.79
CA ALA A 65 1.02 -8.52 2.72
C ALA A 65 1.59 -7.25 3.34
N LYS A 66 2.87 -7.26 3.73
CA LYS A 66 3.58 -6.07 4.23
C LYS A 66 3.71 -4.99 3.17
N ALA A 67 4.03 -5.35 1.93
CA ALA A 67 4.15 -4.42 0.81
C ALA A 67 2.80 -3.75 0.47
N LEU A 68 1.70 -4.49 0.64
CA LEU A 68 0.34 -4.01 0.40
C LEU A 68 -0.28 -3.30 1.62
N GLY A 69 0.39 -3.31 2.78
CA GLY A 69 -0.16 -2.76 4.03
C GLY A 69 -1.43 -3.47 4.50
N LEU A 70 -1.54 -4.78 4.24
CA LEU A 70 -2.70 -5.57 4.64
C LEU A 70 -2.54 -6.06 6.09
N GLU A 71 -3.52 -5.75 6.93
CA GLU A 71 -3.66 -6.35 8.24
C GLU A 71 -4.39 -7.69 8.10
N MET A 72 -3.70 -8.78 8.48
CA MET A 72 -4.21 -10.15 8.42
C MET A 72 -4.01 -10.83 9.76
N ASN A 73 -4.90 -11.76 10.10
CA ASN A 73 -4.79 -12.55 11.31
C ASN A 73 -3.78 -13.69 11.09
N MET A 74 -2.64 -13.61 11.77
CA MET A 74 -1.55 -14.57 11.63
C MET A 74 -1.77 -15.79 12.53
N LYS A 75 -2.14 -16.93 11.96
CA LYS A 75 -2.29 -18.21 12.66
C LYS A 75 -1.05 -19.08 12.46
N LEU A 76 -0.25 -19.21 13.51
CA LEU A 76 0.91 -20.10 13.49
C LEU A 76 0.43 -21.56 13.45
N LEU A 77 1.02 -22.35 12.55
CA LEU A 77 0.83 -23.80 12.50
C LEU A 77 2.16 -24.50 12.72
N ASP A 78 2.16 -25.43 13.67
CA ASP A 78 3.30 -26.31 13.91
C ASP A 78 3.25 -27.54 13.00
N LEU A 79 4.10 -27.53 11.97
CA LEU A 79 4.25 -28.68 11.08
C LEU A 79 4.88 -29.88 11.80
N HIS A 80 5.79 -29.63 12.75
CA HIS A 80 6.46 -30.67 13.52
C HIS A 80 5.50 -31.45 14.43
N HIS A 81 4.49 -30.77 14.98
CA HIS A 81 3.45 -31.38 15.82
C HIS A 81 2.28 -31.94 14.99
N GLY A 82 2.35 -31.88 13.66
CA GLY A 82 1.32 -32.43 12.78
C GLY A 82 0.01 -31.64 12.79
N GLU A 83 0.02 -30.34 13.11
CA GLU A 83 -1.23 -29.57 13.22
C GLU A 83 -1.99 -29.42 11.90
N HIS A 84 -1.26 -29.45 10.78
CA HIS A 84 -1.79 -29.48 9.42
C HIS A 84 -2.55 -30.79 9.08
N LEU A 85 -2.41 -31.84 9.91
CA LEU A 85 -3.15 -33.11 9.78
C LEU A 85 -4.41 -33.13 10.65
N LYS A 86 -4.59 -32.15 11.56
CA LYS A 86 -5.80 -32.08 12.39
C LYS A 86 -7.02 -31.92 11.49
N PRO A 87 -8.11 -32.67 11.74
CA PRO A 87 -9.30 -32.65 10.88
C PRO A 87 -9.91 -31.25 10.71
N GLU A 88 -9.70 -30.36 11.68
CA GLU A 88 -10.07 -28.94 11.61
C GLU A 88 -9.37 -28.22 10.45
N PHE A 89 -8.08 -28.44 10.24
CA PHE A 89 -7.33 -27.84 9.14
C PHE A 89 -7.57 -28.57 7.82
N VAL A 90 -7.73 -29.90 7.84
CA VAL A 90 -8.06 -30.69 6.63
C VAL A 90 -9.36 -30.23 5.99
N LYS A 91 -10.35 -29.85 6.80
CA LYS A 91 -11.63 -29.32 6.31
C LYS A 91 -11.47 -28.00 5.56
N ILE A 92 -10.49 -27.18 5.96
CA ILE A 92 -10.16 -25.91 5.29
C ILE A 92 -9.35 -26.19 4.03
N ASN A 93 -8.26 -26.96 4.17
CA ASN A 93 -7.37 -27.33 3.07
C ASN A 93 -7.12 -28.85 3.03
N PRO A 94 -7.79 -29.59 2.13
CA PRO A 94 -7.64 -31.04 2.01
C PRO A 94 -6.25 -31.47 1.51
N GLN A 95 -5.40 -30.53 1.10
CA GLN A 95 -4.04 -30.81 0.63
C GLN A 95 -3.01 -30.81 1.76
N HIS A 96 -3.39 -30.33 2.95
CA HIS A 96 -2.51 -30.22 4.12
C HIS A 96 -1.28 -29.32 3.87
N CYS A 97 -1.36 -28.40 2.91
CA CYS A 97 -0.26 -27.53 2.51
C CYS A 97 -0.32 -26.17 3.23
N VAL A 98 0.86 -25.63 3.55
CA VAL A 98 1.05 -24.23 3.96
C VAL A 98 1.89 -23.51 2.90
N PRO A 99 1.64 -22.24 2.59
CA PRO A 99 0.67 -21.30 3.19
C PRO A 99 -0.79 -21.57 2.79
N THR A 100 -1.74 -21.28 3.68
CA THR A 100 -3.17 -21.24 3.37
C THR A 100 -3.75 -19.90 3.82
N VAL A 101 -4.48 -19.23 2.94
CA VAL A 101 -5.14 -17.95 3.23
C VAL A 101 -6.65 -18.15 3.13
N VAL A 102 -7.39 -17.69 4.13
CA VAL A 102 -8.86 -17.75 4.16
C VAL A 102 -9.40 -16.33 4.22
N ASP A 103 -10.14 -15.94 3.19
CA ASP A 103 -10.85 -14.67 3.09
C ASP A 103 -12.34 -14.95 2.96
N GLY A 104 -13.02 -15.11 4.10
CA GLY A 104 -14.42 -15.52 4.12
C GLY A 104 -14.65 -16.92 3.57
N ASP A 105 -15.40 -16.99 2.47
CA ASP A 105 -15.71 -18.23 1.76
C ASP A 105 -14.59 -18.64 0.78
N LEU A 106 -13.61 -17.76 0.55
CA LEU A 106 -12.49 -18.02 -0.34
C LEU A 106 -11.33 -18.65 0.45
N VAL A 107 -10.96 -19.87 0.06
CA VAL A 107 -9.75 -20.53 0.57
C VAL A 107 -8.73 -20.58 -0.56
N LEU A 108 -7.59 -19.91 -0.35
CA LEU A 108 -6.46 -19.91 -1.27
C LEU A 108 -5.36 -20.82 -0.72
N SER A 109 -4.97 -21.79 -1.54
CA SER A 109 -3.83 -22.66 -1.30
C SER A 109 -3.13 -22.93 -2.64
N GLU A 110 -1.80 -22.95 -2.62
CA GLU A 110 -0.97 -23.28 -3.78
C GLU A 110 -1.05 -24.80 -4.03
N ARG A 111 -1.65 -25.20 -5.16
CA ARG A 111 -1.63 -26.57 -5.70
C ARG A 111 -1.15 -26.55 -7.14
#